data_AF-A0A9Q0VML1-F1
#
_entry.id   AF-A0A9Q0VML1-F1
#
_cell.length_a   1.000
_cell.length_b   1.000
_cell.length_c   1.000
_cell.angle_alpha   90.00
_cell.angle_beta   90.00
_cell.angle_gamma   90.00
#
_symmetry.space_group_name_H-M   'P 1'
#
loop_
_entity.id
_entity.type
_entity.pdbx_description
1 polymer ?
#
loop_
_entity_poly.entity_id
_entity_poly.type
_entity_poly.pdbx_seq_one_letter_code
_entity_poly.pdbx_strand_id
1 'polypeptide(L)'
;MHDHHKLLNEVHPHQREDAVNSLAYEAEARMKDPVYGCVGAISVLQRQVIRLQKELDATNADLIRYACNEMPAANPQFARRMGQGGVSYDQSSGIYYPSPWNHDEPCGERGDGGV
;
A
#
# COMPACT_ATOMS: atom_id res chain seq x y z
N MET A 1 23.49 -28.14 -13.60
CA MET A 1 22.42 -28.59 -14.53
C MET A 1 21.43 -29.60 -13.90
N HIS A 2 21.74 -30.24 -12.76
CA HIS A 2 20.85 -31.22 -12.12
C HIS A 2 19.72 -30.60 -11.27
N ASP A 3 19.84 -29.33 -10.88
CA ASP A 3 18.95 -28.76 -9.86
C ASP A 3 17.59 -28.35 -10.43
N HIS A 4 17.53 -27.87 -11.67
CA HIS A 4 16.27 -27.50 -12.32
C HIS A 4 15.36 -28.71 -12.55
N HIS A 5 15.92 -29.86 -12.92
CA HIS A 5 15.14 -31.08 -13.13
C HIS A 5 14.57 -31.63 -11.82
N LYS A 6 15.33 -31.55 -10.72
CA LYS A 6 14.86 -31.92 -9.39
C LYS A 6 13.72 -31.02 -8.92
N LEU A 7 13.89 -29.70 -9.05
CA LEU A 7 12.84 -28.72 -8.71
C LEU A 7 11.55 -28.96 -9.50
N LEU A 8 11.63 -29.24 -10.80
CA LEU A 8 10.43 -29.51 -11.60
C LEU A 8 9.73 -30.83 -11.25
N ASN A 9 10.46 -31.82 -10.73
CA ASN A 9 9.85 -33.08 -10.27
C ASN A 9 9.08 -32.90 -8.95
N GLU A 10 9.44 -31.92 -8.14
CA GLU A 10 8.75 -31.54 -6.91
C GLU A 10 7.50 -30.67 -7.17
N VAL A 11 7.43 -30.03 -8.33
CA VAL A 11 6.25 -29.26 -8.77
C VAL A 11 5.19 -30.19 -9.38
N HIS A 12 3.93 -29.96 -9.00
CA HIS A 12 2.79 -30.70 -9.54
C HIS A 12 2.72 -30.57 -11.07
N PRO A 13 2.38 -31.63 -11.83
CA PRO A 13 2.49 -31.62 -13.30
C PRO A 13 1.80 -30.45 -14.00
N HIS A 14 0.65 -29.99 -13.49
CA HIS A 14 -0.11 -28.88 -14.06
C HIS A 14 0.55 -27.50 -13.87
N GLN A 15 1.48 -27.35 -12.92
CA GLN A 15 2.21 -26.10 -12.65
C GLN A 15 3.62 -26.10 -13.26
N ARG A 16 4.06 -27.23 -13.86
CA ARG A 16 5.42 -27.36 -14.36
C ARG A 16 5.71 -26.40 -15.51
N GLU A 17 4.74 -26.14 -16.37
CA GLU A 17 4.89 -25.17 -17.46
C GLU A 17 5.17 -23.77 -16.90
N ASP A 18 4.35 -23.32 -15.95
CA ASP A 18 4.55 -22.02 -15.27
C ASP A 18 5.89 -21.95 -14.53
N ALA A 19 6.29 -23.04 -13.88
CA ALA A 19 7.58 -23.13 -13.19
C ALA A 19 8.76 -23.03 -14.18
N VAL A 20 8.70 -23.71 -15.32
CA VAL A 20 9.72 -23.60 -16.38
C VAL A 20 9.77 -22.18 -16.94
N ASN A 21 8.61 -21.57 -17.22
CA ASN A 21 8.52 -20.21 -17.71
C ASN A 21 9.13 -19.21 -16.71
N SER A 22 8.86 -19.40 -15.42
CA SER A 22 9.43 -18.57 -14.35
C SER A 22 10.95 -18.71 -14.26
N LEU A 23 11.48 -19.93 -14.31
CA LEU A 23 12.92 -20.18 -14.30
C LEU A 23 13.62 -19.61 -15.54
N ALA A 24 12.99 -19.72 -16.71
CA ALA A 24 13.51 -19.14 -17.95
C ALA A 24 13.58 -17.62 -17.86
N TYR A 25 12.53 -16.98 -17.34
CA TYR A 25 12.50 -15.55 -17.10
C TYR A 25 13.62 -15.10 -16.13
N GLU A 26 13.80 -15.81 -15.01
CA GLU A 26 14.87 -15.51 -14.05
C GLU A 26 16.27 -15.65 -14.66
N ALA A 27 16.49 -16.71 -15.46
CA ALA A 27 17.75 -16.94 -16.14
C ALA A 27 18.04 -15.82 -17.16
N GLU A 28 17.04 -15.44 -17.97
CA GLU A 28 17.16 -14.35 -18.93
C GLU A 28 17.44 -13.01 -18.23
N ALA A 29 16.76 -12.73 -17.12
CA ALA A 29 17.00 -11.53 -16.34
C ALA A 29 18.45 -11.48 -15.82
N ARG A 30 19.00 -12.61 -15.34
CA ARG A 30 20.41 -12.70 -14.92
C ARG A 30 21.40 -12.57 -16.08
N MET A 31 21.02 -12.98 -17.29
CA MET A 31 21.85 -12.74 -18.48
C MET A 31 21.92 -11.25 -18.84
N LYS A 32 20.82 -10.51 -18.67
CA LYS A 32 20.74 -9.07 -18.94
C LYS A 32 21.36 -8.22 -17.83
N ASP A 33 21.14 -8.61 -16.57
CA ASP A 33 21.70 -7.98 -15.37
C ASP A 33 22.33 -9.06 -14.48
N PRO A 34 23.65 -9.30 -14.58
CA PRO A 34 24.32 -10.37 -13.84
C PRO A 34 24.41 -10.10 -12.33
N VAL A 35 24.16 -8.87 -11.88
CA VAL A 35 24.25 -8.51 -10.46
C VAL A 35 22.89 -8.62 -9.80
N TYR A 36 21.86 -7.99 -10.38
CA TYR A 36 20.54 -7.89 -9.75
C TYR A 36 19.47 -8.76 -10.42
N GLY A 37 19.63 -9.17 -11.69
CA GLY A 37 18.66 -9.99 -12.41
C GLY A 37 17.21 -9.51 -12.25
N CYS A 38 16.31 -10.44 -11.89
CA CYS A 38 14.91 -10.11 -11.62
C CYS A 38 14.69 -9.23 -10.38
N VAL A 39 15.62 -9.24 -9.40
CA VAL A 39 15.56 -8.38 -8.20
C VAL A 39 15.68 -6.90 -8.58
N GLY A 40 16.43 -6.59 -9.66
CA GLY A 40 16.51 -5.24 -10.22
C GLY A 40 15.14 -4.75 -10.69
N ALA A 41 14.40 -5.58 -11.42
CA ALA A 41 13.05 -5.28 -11.86
C ALA A 41 12.08 -5.10 -10.69
N ILE A 42 12.13 -5.99 -9.69
CA ILE A 42 11.34 -5.89 -8.46
C ILE A 42 11.59 -4.53 -7.77
N SER A 43 12.86 -4.15 -7.63
CA SER A 43 13.25 -2.90 -6.99
C SER A 43 12.74 -1.66 -7.73
N VAL A 44 12.75 -1.67 -9.06
CA VAL A 44 12.18 -0.60 -9.88
C VAL A 44 10.68 -0.50 -9.66
N LEU A 45 9.97 -1.63 -9.70
CA LEU A 45 8.53 -1.68 -9.51
C LEU A 45 8.13 -1.20 -8.11
N GLN A 46 8.85 -1.60 -7.07
CA GLN A 46 8.62 -1.11 -5.71
C GLN A 46 8.75 0.41 -5.60
N ARG A 47 9.80 1.00 -6.21
CA ARG A 47 9.94 2.46 -6.27
C ARG A 47 8.81 3.13 -7.05
N GLN A 48 8.35 2.51 -8.13
CA GLN A 48 7.24 3.02 -8.93
C GLN A 48 5.93 3.01 -8.15
N VAL A 49 5.64 1.94 -7.41
CA VAL A 49 4.47 1.85 -6.52
C VAL A 49 4.51 2.98 -5.49
N ILE A 50 5.65 3.18 -4.82
CA ILE A 50 5.81 4.25 -3.83
C ILE A 50 5.60 5.64 -4.46
N ARG A 51 6.16 5.88 -5.65
CA ARG A 51 5.99 7.15 -6.37
C ARG A 51 4.52 7.41 -6.71
N LEU A 52 3.85 6.41 -7.29
CA LEU A 52 2.44 6.52 -7.68
C LEU A 52 1.54 6.75 -6.46
N GLN A 53 1.84 6.10 -5.33
CA GLN A 53 1.11 6.33 -4.09
C GLN A 53 1.25 7.78 -3.62
N LYS A 54 2.47 8.34 -3.64
CA LYS A 54 2.70 9.75 -3.28
C LYS A 54 1.95 10.72 -4.19
N GLU A 55 1.90 10.44 -5.48
CA GLU A 55 1.16 11.26 -6.45
C GLU A 55 -0.35 11.21 -6.18
N LEU A 56 -0.87 10.02 -5.84
CA LEU A 56 -2.27 9.86 -5.45
C LEU A 56 -2.58 10.64 -4.17
N ASP A 57 -1.73 10.52 -3.15
CA ASP A 57 -1.91 11.21 -1.88
C ASP A 57 -1.87 12.75 -2.04
N ALA A 58 -0.93 13.26 -2.85
CA ALA A 58 -0.84 14.68 -3.17
C ALA A 58 -2.11 15.18 -3.90
N THR A 59 -2.59 14.42 -4.89
CA THR A 59 -3.80 14.76 -5.64
C THR A 59 -5.04 14.76 -4.75
N ASN A 60 -5.15 13.78 -3.86
CA ASN A 60 -6.23 13.70 -2.87
C ASN A 60 -6.19 14.87 -1.89
N ALA A 61 -5.00 15.25 -1.41
CA ALA A 61 -4.83 16.42 -0.55
C ALA A 61 -5.23 17.72 -1.25
N ASP A 62 -4.87 17.88 -2.53
CA ASP A 62 -5.30 19.03 -3.32
C ASP A 62 -6.82 19.06 -3.51
N LEU A 63 -7.45 17.93 -3.81
CA LEU A 63 -8.91 17.84 -3.92
C LEU A 63 -9.62 18.25 -2.63
N ILE A 64 -9.12 17.79 -1.47
CA ILE A 64 -9.65 18.18 -0.15
C ILE A 64 -9.49 19.69 0.06
N ARG A 65 -8.32 20.25 -0.26
CA ARG A 65 -8.08 21.69 -0.15
C ARG A 65 -9.07 22.50 -0.98
N TYR A 66 -9.34 22.08 -2.23
CA TYR A 66 -10.33 22.74 -3.07
C TYR A 66 -11.75 22.62 -2.49
N ALA A 67 -12.16 21.44 -2.05
CA ALA A 67 -13.48 21.23 -1.46
C ALA A 67 -13.70 22.03 -0.16
N CYS A 68 -12.68 22.17 0.70
CA CYS A 68 -12.78 22.93 1.94
C CYS A 68 -12.70 24.46 1.73
N ASN A 69 -12.01 24.93 0.68
CA ASN A 69 -11.93 26.36 0.37
C ASN A 69 -13.18 26.93 -0.31
N GLU A 70 -14.12 26.10 -0.78
CA GLU A 70 -15.41 26.55 -1.33
C GLU A 70 -16.46 26.91 -0.26
N MET A 71 -16.12 26.94 1.03
CA MET A 71 -16.98 27.54 2.05
C MET A 71 -16.65 29.05 2.15
N PRO A 72 -17.51 29.98 1.68
CA PRO A 72 -17.25 31.40 1.87
C PRO A 72 -17.17 31.66 3.37
N ALA A 73 -16.09 32.31 3.80
CA ALA A 73 -15.89 32.76 5.18
C ALA A 73 -17.15 33.52 5.64
N ALA A 74 -18.00 32.83 6.41
CA ALA A 74 -19.19 33.41 6.96
C ALA A 74 -18.75 34.57 7.86
N ASN A 75 -19.19 35.76 7.47
CA ASN A 75 -19.05 37.03 8.17
C ASN A 75 -19.01 36.84 9.72
N PRO A 76 -17.99 37.36 10.44
CA PRO A 76 -17.86 37.21 11.89
C PRO A 76 -19.06 37.73 12.69
N GLN A 77 -19.92 38.55 12.08
CA GLN A 77 -21.11 39.11 12.71
C GLN A 77 -22.23 38.09 12.99
N PHE A 78 -22.25 36.93 12.33
CA PHE A 78 -23.30 35.92 12.54
C PHE A 78 -22.97 34.89 13.65
N ALA A 79 -21.69 34.75 14.03
CA ALA A 79 -21.25 33.75 15.02
C ALA A 79 -21.70 34.04 16.47
N ARG A 80 -22.19 35.25 16.77
CA ARG A 80 -22.67 35.63 18.10
C ARG A 80 -24.13 35.24 18.39
N ARG A 81 -24.88 34.69 17.41
CA ARG A 81 -26.32 34.42 17.53
C ARG A 81 -26.71 32.93 17.49
N MET A 82 -25.77 32.01 17.65
CA MET A 82 -26.05 30.57 17.80
C MET A 82 -25.51 30.07 19.13
N GLY A 83 -25.96 30.71 20.21
CA GLY A 83 -26.02 30.07 21.52
C GLY A 83 -27.34 29.32 21.62
N GLN A 84 -27.28 28.04 21.99
CA GLN A 84 -28.39 27.10 22.22
C GLN A 84 -29.07 26.55 20.96
N GLY A 85 -28.76 25.29 20.67
CA GLY A 85 -29.47 24.50 19.68
C GLY A 85 -28.58 23.35 19.24
N GLY A 86 -28.62 22.24 19.98
CA GLY A 86 -27.87 21.03 19.65
C GLY A 86 -28.23 20.57 18.24
N VAL A 87 -27.24 20.59 17.36
CA VAL A 87 -27.27 19.87 16.10
C VAL A 87 -26.08 18.93 16.18
N SER A 88 -26.37 17.66 16.42
CA SER A 88 -25.44 16.56 16.18
C SER A 88 -25.10 16.61 14.70
N TYR A 89 -24.07 17.37 14.34
CA TYR A 89 -23.31 17.02 13.17
C TYR A 89 -22.66 15.70 13.54
N ASP A 90 -23.29 14.61 13.09
CA ASP A 90 -22.56 13.36 12.93
C ASP A 90 -21.27 13.75 12.22
N GLN A 91 -20.19 13.64 12.96
CA GLN A 91 -18.86 14.07 12.58
C GLN A 91 -18.32 13.01 11.63
N SER A 92 -19.09 12.69 10.60
CA SER A 92 -18.61 12.02 9.40
C SER A 92 -17.81 13.06 8.62
N SER A 93 -16.67 13.44 9.22
CA SER A 93 -15.47 13.75 8.47
C SER A 93 -15.03 12.44 7.82
N GLY A 94 -15.84 11.95 6.89
CA GLY A 94 -15.42 10.96 5.93
C GLY A 94 -14.37 11.66 5.09
N ILE A 95 -13.10 11.50 5.46
CA ILE A 95 -12.02 10.94 4.63
C ILE A 95 -10.92 10.52 5.61
N TYR A 96 -11.09 9.34 6.23
CA TYR A 96 -9.94 8.59 6.75
C TYR A 96 -9.33 7.88 5.54
N TYR A 97 -8.11 8.24 5.15
CA TYR A 97 -7.30 7.43 4.24
C TYR A 97 -6.37 6.56 5.09
N PRO A 98 -6.76 5.32 5.45
CA PRO A 98 -5.80 4.38 6.00
C PRO A 98 -4.87 3.93 4.88
N SER A 99 -3.59 4.26 4.99
CA SER A 99 -2.55 3.64 4.17
C SER A 99 -2.45 2.14 4.52
N PRO A 100 -2.50 1.22 3.55
CA PRO A 100 -2.42 -0.23 3.79
C PRO A 100 -1.08 -0.73 4.33
N TRP A 101 -0.07 0.13 4.46
CA TRP A 101 1.27 -0.24 4.94
C TRP A 101 1.44 -0.08 6.46
N ASN A 102 0.38 0.29 7.18
CA ASN A 102 0.38 0.23 8.64
C ASN A 102 0.25 -1.24 9.09
N HIS A 103 1.37 -1.96 9.00
CA HIS A 103 1.61 -3.12 9.83
C HIS A 103 1.98 -2.62 11.24
N ASP A 104 0.99 -2.36 12.08
CA ASP A 104 1.17 -2.49 13.52
C ASP A 104 1.01 -3.98 13.85
N GLU A 105 2.07 -4.76 13.68
CA GLU A 105 2.21 -6.03 14.41
C GLU A 105 2.57 -5.67 15.86
N PRO A 106 1.71 -5.95 16.87
CA PRO A 106 2.20 -6.08 18.23
C PRO A 106 2.98 -7.39 18.31
N CYS A 107 4.30 -7.31 18.11
CA CYS A 107 5.25 -8.35 18.53
C CYS A 107 4.89 -8.78 19.96
N GLY A 108 4.55 -10.07 20.13
CA GLY A 108 3.89 -10.56 21.33
C GLY A 108 4.70 -10.51 22.63
N GLU A 109 3.97 -10.58 23.75
CA GLU A 109 4.46 -11.19 24.98
C GLU A 109 3.53 -12.33 25.41
N ARG A 110 4.14 -13.51 25.57
CA ARG A 110 3.54 -14.69 26.20
C ARG A 110 3.33 -14.38 27.69
N GLY A 111 2.09 -14.37 28.14
CA GLY A 111 1.78 -14.48 29.56
C GLY A 111 1.86 -15.94 30.00
N ASP A 112 3.05 -16.37 30.41
CA ASP A 112 3.23 -17.50 31.33
C ASP A 112 3.11 -16.97 32.77
N GLY A 113 2.46 -17.71 33.66
CA GLY A 113 2.26 -17.26 35.04
C GLY A 113 1.06 -17.91 35.73
N GLY A 114 1.08 -19.23 35.83
CA GLY A 114 0.39 -19.90 36.93
C GLY A 114 1.19 -19.74 38.23
N VAL A 115 0.51 -19.32 39.30
CA VAL A 115 0.64 -19.76 40.70
C VAL A 115 -0.61 -19.32 41.46
#